data_AF-A0A6N6MM24-F1
#
_entry.id   AF-A0A6N6MM24-F1
#
_cell.length_a   1.000
_cell.length_b   1.000
_cell.length_c   1.000
_cell.angle_alpha   90.00
_cell.angle_beta   90.00
_cell.angle_gamma   90.00
#
_symmetry.space_group_name_H-M   'P 1'
#
loop_
_entity.id
_entity.type
_entity.pdbx_description
1 polymer ?
#
loop_
_entity_poly.entity_id
_entity_poly.type
_entity_poly.pdbx_seq_one_letter_code
_entity_poly.pdbx_strand_id
1 'polypeptide(L)'
;MQLTPRQIRIRLDRAVARAGTLRALALEAGISASQVGRHAKSGANVPDRLPQAAGMWRDAEGDVRDREPARIQIFAVQASGDAGVAAAVAMLGAALGQR
;
A
#
# COMPACT_ATOMS: atom_id res chain seq x y z
N MET A 1 -8.97 -3.59 11.08
CA MET A 1 -8.23 -4.76 10.53
C MET A 1 -6.74 -4.56 10.79
N GLN A 2 -5.99 -5.60 11.19
CA GLN A 2 -4.52 -5.54 11.29
C GLN A 2 -3.92 -5.47 9.89
N LEU A 3 -2.94 -4.60 9.69
CA LEU A 3 -2.24 -4.49 8.42
C LEU A 3 -1.02 -5.38 8.38
N THR A 4 -0.87 -6.10 7.27
CA THR A 4 0.37 -6.82 6.97
C THR A 4 1.49 -5.85 6.56
N PRO A 5 2.77 -6.21 6.67
CA PRO A 5 3.88 -5.37 6.21
C PRO A 5 3.74 -4.94 4.74
N ARG A 6 3.23 -5.81 3.86
CA ARG A 6 2.95 -5.47 2.45
C ARG A 6 1.92 -4.35 2.34
N GLN A 7 0.83 -4.43 3.11
CA GLN A 7 -0.22 -3.41 3.11
C GLN A 7 0.26 -2.08 3.68
N ILE A 8 1.13 -2.10 4.69
CA ILE A 8 1.77 -0.91 5.25
C ILE A 8 2.60 -0.21 4.16
N ARG A 9 3.44 -0.95 3.42
CA ARG A 9 4.26 -0.39 2.32
C ARG A 9 3.42 0.29 1.25
N ILE A 10 2.41 -0.40 0.74
CA ILE A 10 1.51 0.14 -0.29
C ILE A 10 0.85 1.44 0.19
N ARG A 11 0.47 1.52 1.47
CA ARG A 11 -0.13 2.74 2.03
C ARG A 11 0.88 3.86 2.22
N LEU A 12 2.10 3.55 2.65
CA LEU A 12 3.17 4.53 2.72
C LEU A 12 3.50 5.08 1.33
N ASP A 13 3.58 4.24 0.30
CA ASP A 13 3.82 4.67 -1.09
C ASP A 13 2.69 5.58 -1.58
N ARG A 14 1.43 5.25 -1.26
CA ARG A 14 0.27 6.12 -1.54
C ARG A 14 0.33 7.44 -0.78
N ALA A 15 0.78 7.44 0.49
CA ALA A 15 0.95 8.65 1.27
C ALA A 15 2.06 9.54 0.66
N VAL A 16 3.17 8.96 0.22
CA VAL A 16 4.23 9.67 -0.50
C VAL A 16 3.70 10.27 -1.81
N ALA A 17 2.91 9.51 -2.58
CA ALA A 17 2.31 10.00 -3.81
C ALA A 17 1.32 11.16 -3.55
N ARG A 18 0.50 11.08 -2.49
CA ARG A 18 -0.41 12.16 -2.07
C ARG A 18 0.34 13.41 -1.60
N ALA A 19 1.44 13.22 -0.86
CA ALA A 19 2.30 14.32 -0.42
C ALA A 19 3.17 14.91 -1.55
N GLY A 20 3.18 14.28 -2.74
CA GLY A 20 3.95 14.67 -3.91
C GLY A 20 5.45 14.31 -3.83
N THR A 21 6.04 14.27 -2.63
CA THR A 21 7.44 13.88 -2.44
C THR A 21 7.67 13.14 -1.13
N LEU A 22 8.74 12.34 -1.06
CA LEU A 22 9.22 11.73 0.19
C LEU A 22 9.53 12.78 1.26
N ARG A 23 10.06 13.94 0.86
CA ARG A 23 10.44 15.01 1.78
C ARG A 23 9.22 15.68 2.42
N ALA A 24 8.13 15.85 1.67
CA ALA A 24 6.88 16.38 2.20
C ALA A 24 6.29 15.46 3.28
N LEU A 25 6.21 14.15 3.01
CA LEU A 25 5.73 13.18 4.00
C LEU A 25 6.68 13.12 5.22
N ALA A 26 7.98 13.23 5.00
CA ALA A 26 8.97 13.24 6.08
C ALA A 26 8.80 14.44 7.02
N LEU A 27 8.49 15.62 6.47
CA LEU A 27 8.19 16.82 7.25
C LEU A 27 6.93 16.64 8.09
N GLU A 28 5.86 16.10 7.51
CA GLU A 28 4.61 15.82 8.22
C GLU A 28 4.81 14.81 9.36
N ALA A 29 5.58 13.75 9.11
CA ALA A 29 5.90 12.73 10.11
C ALA A 29 7.00 13.14 11.11
N GLY A 30 7.66 14.30 10.92
CA GLY A 30 8.76 14.77 11.76
C GLY A 30 9.95 13.80 11.82
N ILE A 31 10.28 13.16 10.70
CA ILE A 31 11.43 12.24 10.54
C ILE A 31 12.21 12.56 9.25
N SER A 32 13.33 11.90 8.99
CA SER A 32 14.10 12.14 7.77
C SER A 32 13.52 11.43 6.54
N ALA A 33 13.70 12.02 5.35
CA ALA A 33 13.24 11.40 4.09
C ALA A 33 13.90 10.04 3.81
N SER A 34 15.14 9.85 4.27
CA SER A 34 15.84 8.56 4.19
C SER A 34 15.24 7.52 5.13
N GLN A 35 14.77 7.90 6.32
CA GLN A 35 13.99 7.01 7.18
C GLN A 35 12.66 6.63 6.52
N VAL A 36 11.92 7.58 5.96
CA VAL A 36 10.69 7.29 5.20
C VAL A 36 10.96 6.28 4.09
N GLY A 37 11.97 6.50 3.27
CA GLY A 37 12.32 5.59 2.17
C GLY A 37 12.71 4.18 2.66
N ARG A 38 13.39 4.07 3.81
CA ARG A 38 13.72 2.77 4.42
C ARG A 38 12.46 2.02 4.86
N HIS A 39 11.57 2.70 5.57
CA HIS A 39 10.35 2.10 6.10
C HIS A 39 9.32 1.80 5.02
N ALA A 40 9.23 2.62 3.97
CA ALA A 40 8.39 2.34 2.80
C ALA A 40 8.82 1.05 2.07
N LYS A 41 10.11 0.70 2.08
CA LYS A 41 10.61 -0.56 1.50
C LYS A 41 10.41 -1.77 2.40
N SER A 42 10.56 -1.59 3.72
CA SER A 42 10.47 -2.68 4.70
C SER A 42 9.02 -3.00 5.09
N GLY A 43 8.23 -1.98 5.43
CA GLY A 43 6.88 -2.15 5.99
C GLY A 43 6.85 -2.62 7.44
N ALA A 44 8.02 -2.87 8.05
CA ALA A 44 8.15 -3.32 9.43
C ALA A 44 8.83 -2.25 10.31
N ASN A 45 8.59 -2.33 11.63
CA ASN A 45 9.20 -1.47 12.65
C ASN A 45 9.13 0.04 12.31
N VAL A 46 7.97 0.46 11.80
CA VAL A 46 7.74 1.85 11.37
C VAL A 46 7.47 2.73 12.60
N PRO A 47 8.16 3.88 12.79
CA PRO A 47 7.89 4.80 13.90
C PRO A 47 6.47 5.34 13.83
N ASP A 48 5.76 5.47 14.95
CA ASP A 48 4.31 5.77 15.00
C ASP A 48 3.86 7.02 14.25
N ARG A 49 4.74 8.02 14.15
CA ARG A 49 4.47 9.26 13.41
C ARG A 49 4.27 9.03 11.92
N LEU A 50 4.95 8.03 11.35
CA LEU A 50 4.90 7.77 9.91
C LEU A 50 3.59 7.05 9.49
N PRO A 51 3.09 6.03 10.21
CA PRO A 51 1.75 5.52 10.00
C PRO A 51 0.68 6.59 10.19
N GLN A 52 0.80 7.44 11.22
CA GLN A 52 -0.15 8.55 11.45
C GLN A 52 -0.21 9.53 10.28
N ALA A 53 0.93 9.98 9.76
CA ALA A 53 1.00 10.81 8.55
C ALA A 53 0.42 10.12 7.31
N ALA A 54 0.38 8.78 7.30
CA ALA A 54 -0.25 8.00 6.23
C ALA A 54 -1.75 7.69 6.49
N GLY A 55 -2.33 8.15 7.59
CA GLY A 55 -3.73 7.90 7.99
C GLY A 55 -3.96 6.57 8.70
N MET A 56 -2.89 5.87 9.10
CA MET A 56 -2.91 4.64 9.88
C MET A 56 -2.66 4.94 11.36
N TRP A 57 -2.98 4.01 12.25
CA TRP A 57 -2.74 4.16 13.68
C TRP A 57 -2.21 2.85 14.28
N ARG A 58 -1.55 2.92 15.43
CA ARG A 58 -1.09 1.74 16.17
C ARG A 58 -1.99 1.51 17.37
N ASP A 59 -2.43 0.27 17.57
CA ASP A 59 -3.24 -0.10 18.74
C ASP A 59 -2.40 -0.38 19.99
N ALA A 60 -3.07 -0.77 21.08
CA ALA A 60 -2.44 -1.03 22.37
C ALA A 60 -1.51 -2.26 22.32
N GLU A 61 -1.77 -3.19 21.41
CA GLU A 61 -0.99 -4.40 21.16
C GLU A 61 0.24 -4.12 20.27
N GLY A 62 0.35 -2.90 19.73
CA GLY A 62 1.45 -2.50 18.88
C GLY A 62 1.23 -2.83 17.40
N ASP A 63 0.02 -3.20 16.99
CA ASP A 63 -0.31 -3.51 15.60
C ASP A 63 -0.72 -2.26 14.81
N VAL A 64 -0.29 -2.16 13.56
CA VAL A 64 -0.73 -1.08 12.67
C VAL A 64 -2.11 -1.41 12.10
N ARG A 65 -3.05 -0.50 12.33
CA ARG A 65 -4.45 -0.56 11.93
C ARG A 65 -4.77 0.57 10.96
N ASP A 66 -5.85 0.37 10.22
CA ASP A 66 -6.43 1.39 9.35
C ASP A 66 -7.94 1.49 9.62
N ARG A 67 -8.48 2.71 9.46
CA ARG A 67 -9.90 3.01 9.46
C ARG A 67 -10.53 2.87 8.07
N GLU A 68 -9.76 2.89 6.97
CA GLU A 68 -10.36 2.68 5.65
C GLU A 68 -11.00 1.29 5.58
N PRO A 69 -12.26 1.19 5.12
CA PRO A 69 -12.83 -0.09 4.77
C PRO A 69 -11.98 -0.73 3.67
N ALA A 70 -11.69 -2.03 3.82
CA ALA A 70 -10.96 -2.78 2.80
C ALA A 70 -11.76 -2.71 1.48
N ARG A 71 -11.22 -2.02 0.47
CA ARG A 71 -11.78 -2.04 -0.88
C ARG A 71 -11.33 -3.32 -1.57
N ILE A 72 -12.24 -4.28 -1.67
CA ILE A 72 -12.05 -5.51 -2.44
C ILE A 72 -12.49 -5.23 -3.87
N GLN A 73 -11.57 -5.37 -4.84
CA GLN A 73 -11.92 -5.42 -6.26
C GLN A 73 -12.00 -6.89 -6.68
N ILE A 74 -13.16 -7.28 -7.22
CA ILE A 74 -13.41 -8.62 -7.74
C ILE A 74 -13.48 -8.51 -9.25
N PHE A 75 -12.62 -9.26 -9.94
CA PHE A 75 -12.66 -9.40 -11.40
C PHE A 75 -13.20 -10.77 -11.73
N ALA A 76 -14.41 -10.83 -12.28
CA ALA A 76 -14.96 -12.03 -12.90
C ALA A 76 -14.76 -11.91 -14.41
N VAL A 77 -14.04 -12.85 -15.01
CA VAL A 77 -13.85 -12.91 -16.47
C VAL A 77 -14.43 -14.22 -16.97
N GLN A 78 -15.39 -14.13 -17.88
CA GLN A 78 -15.89 -15.30 -18.59
C GLN A 78 -15.17 -15.38 -19.93
N ALA A 79 -14.43 -16.46 -20.12
CA ALA A 79 -13.69 -16.74 -21.35
C ALA A 79 -13.89 -18.20 -21.72
N SER A 80 -13.92 -18.48 -23.02
CA SER A 80 -14.04 -19.83 -23.57
C SER A 80 -13.04 -20.01 -24.72
N GLY A 81 -12.39 -21.17 -24.75
CA GLY A 81 -11.31 -21.47 -25.69
C GLY A 81 -9.97 -20.84 -25.28
N ASP A 82 -8.87 -21.47 -25.69
CA ASP A 82 -7.52 -21.14 -25.22
C ASP A 82 -7.12 -19.68 -25.51
N ALA A 83 -7.48 -19.18 -26.69
CA ALA A 83 -7.23 -17.79 -27.06
C ALA A 83 -7.99 -16.79 -26.16
N GLY A 84 -9.22 -17.11 -25.78
CA GLY A 84 -10.03 -16.28 -24.89
C GLY A 84 -9.46 -16.25 -23.46
N VAL A 85 -8.99 -17.40 -22.97
CA VAL A 85 -8.36 -17.50 -21.65
C VAL A 85 -7.04 -16.72 -21.61
N ALA A 86 -6.20 -16.84 -22.65
CA ALA A 86 -4.94 -16.09 -22.73
C ALA A 86 -5.16 -14.58 -22.74
N ALA A 87 -6.16 -14.10 -23.50
CA ALA A 87 -6.53 -12.68 -23.54
C ALA A 87 -7.06 -12.18 -22.18
N ALA A 88 -7.89 -12.98 -21.51
CA ALA A 88 -8.40 -12.68 -20.16
C ALA A 88 -7.27 -12.53 -19.13
N VAL A 89 -6.31 -13.46 -19.15
CA VAL A 89 -5.14 -13.44 -18.26
C VAL A 89 -4.25 -12.22 -18.54
N ALA A 90 -4.01 -11.89 -19.82
CA ALA A 90 -3.23 -10.71 -20.20
C ALA A 90 -3.90 -9.40 -19.75
N MET A 91 -5.22 -9.28 -19.93
CA MET A 91 -5.97 -8.12 -19.44
C MET A 91 -5.94 -8.01 -17.91
N LEU A 92 -6.06 -9.14 -17.20
CA LEU A 92 -5.99 -9.15 -15.74
C LEU A 92 -4.58 -8.78 -15.25
N GLY A 93 -3.53 -9.30 -15.88
CA GLY A 93 -2.13 -8.94 -15.59
C GLY A 93 -1.89 -7.44 -15.74
N ALA A 94 -2.38 -6.85 -16.83
CA ALA A 94 -2.33 -5.40 -17.06
C ALA A 94 -3.11 -4.61 -16.01
N ALA A 95 -4.33 -5.02 -15.66
CA ALA A 95 -5.16 -4.37 -14.65
C ALA A 95 -4.56 -4.43 -13.23
N LEU A 96 -3.82 -5.51 -12.93
CA LEU A 96 -3.13 -5.72 -11.65
C LEU A 96 -1.71 -5.12 -11.63
N GLY A 97 -1.26 -4.51 -12.74
CA GLY A 97 0.07 -3.93 -12.85
C GLY A 97 1.21 -4.96 -12.82
N GLN A 98 0.93 -6.23 -13.11
CA GLN A 98 1.96 -7.24 -13.34
C GLN A 98 2.30 -7.24 -14.83
N ARG A 99 3.44 -6.62 -15.16
CA ARG A 99 4.09 -6.72 -16.46
C ARG A 99 5.19 -7.77 -16.39
#